data_AF-A0A7S1SS52-F1
#
_entry.id   AF-A0A7S1SS52-F1
#
_cell.length_a   1.000
_cell.length_b   1.000
_cell.length_c   1.000
_cell.angle_alpha   90.00
_cell.angle_beta   90.00
_cell.angle_gamma   90.00
#
_symmetry.space_group_name_H-M   'P 1'
#
loop_
_entity.id
_entity.type
_entity.pdbx_description
1 polymer ?
#
loop_
_entity_poly.entity_id
_entity_poly.type
_entity_poly.pdbx_seq_one_letter_code
_entity_poly.pdbx_strand_id
1 'polypeptide(L)'
;SHEQIYVRKVIDLHDKYMEYVRTCFANSSLFHKSLKEAFESFCNKNVTGSSSAELMANFSDNLLKKGGSEKLSDDEIEQTLDKVVELLAYVSDKDLFGEFYRKKLARRLLFDKSASEDHERSILSKLKEQCGAQFTSKMEGMVKDLRLAREKQQQFDEWKARNTKDSSIELNVTVLTTGFWPTYKAVDLALPEEMVTGVEQFKEFYEATTKHRKLAWIYALGTCHIKGNFKPRSIELVLSTFQAALLLLFNQEESMTYMEVKERLNLPDE
;
A
#
# COMPACT_ATOMS: atom_id res chain seq x y z
N SER A 1 -17.14 -9.40 4.93
CA SER A 1 -16.87 -10.41 3.90
C SER A 1 -16.66 -11.77 4.58
N HIS A 2 -16.50 -12.86 3.82
CA HIS A 2 -16.28 -14.20 4.37
C HIS A 2 -15.01 -14.26 5.26
N GLU A 3 -13.94 -13.58 4.86
CA GLU A 3 -12.67 -13.52 5.60
C GLU A 3 -12.83 -12.83 6.96
N GLN A 4 -13.63 -11.76 7.01
CA GLN A 4 -13.96 -11.05 8.25
C GLN A 4 -14.65 -11.96 9.27
N ILE A 5 -15.59 -12.78 8.80
CA ILE A 5 -16.33 -13.72 9.66
C ILE A 5 -15.39 -14.84 10.12
N TYR A 6 -14.55 -15.37 9.23
CA TYR A 6 -13.62 -16.43 9.55
C TYR A 6 -12.63 -16.01 10.63
N VAL A 7 -11.88 -14.92 10.42
CA VAL A 7 -10.83 -14.49 11.38
C VAL A 7 -11.44 -14.11 12.72
N ARG A 8 -12.59 -13.43 12.76
CA ARG A 8 -13.31 -13.15 14.01
C ARG A 8 -13.70 -14.43 14.75
N LYS A 9 -14.26 -15.42 14.05
CA LYS A 9 -14.60 -16.71 14.68
C LYS A 9 -13.37 -17.45 15.20
N VAL A 10 -12.21 -17.32 14.56
CA VAL A 10 -10.96 -17.91 15.05
C VAL A 10 -10.47 -17.18 16.31
N ILE A 11 -10.60 -15.85 16.36
CA ILE A 11 -10.32 -15.05 17.57
C ILE A 11 -11.25 -15.48 18.71
N ASP A 12 -12.56 -15.52 18.48
CA ASP A 12 -13.55 -15.92 19.49
C ASP A 12 -13.29 -17.34 20.02
N LEU A 13 -12.89 -18.24 19.12
CA LEU A 13 -12.55 -19.62 19.47
C LEU A 13 -11.29 -19.68 20.35
N HIS A 14 -10.28 -18.88 20.01
CA HIS A 14 -9.04 -18.78 20.77
C HIS A 14 -9.31 -18.24 22.17
N ASP A 15 -10.02 -17.12 22.28
CA ASP A 15 -10.35 -16.51 23.57
C ASP A 15 -11.15 -17.45 24.46
N LYS A 16 -12.16 -18.13 23.90
CA LYS A 16 -12.97 -19.11 24.65
C LYS A 16 -12.10 -20.21 25.24
N TYR A 17 -11.23 -20.83 24.44
CA TYR A 17 -10.42 -21.95 24.94
C TYR A 17 -9.27 -21.49 25.83
N MET A 18 -8.68 -20.31 25.57
CA MET A 18 -7.70 -19.74 26.50
C MET A 18 -8.32 -19.46 27.87
N GLU A 19 -9.55 -18.96 27.90
CA GLU A 19 -10.25 -18.73 29.17
C GLU A 19 -10.46 -20.03 29.95
N TYR A 20 -10.82 -21.13 29.26
CA TYR A 20 -10.90 -22.45 29.90
C TYR A 20 -9.54 -22.94 30.42
N VAL A 21 -8.46 -22.74 29.68
CA VAL A 21 -7.10 -23.07 30.15
C VAL A 21 -6.77 -22.30 31.43
N ARG A 22 -7.08 -21.00 31.47
CA ARG A 22 -6.79 -20.15 32.64
C ARG A 22 -7.66 -20.50 33.85
N THR A 23 -8.96 -20.62 33.67
CA THR A 23 -9.93 -20.74 34.77
C THR A 23 -10.24 -22.18 35.16
N CYS A 24 -10.59 -23.03 34.19
CA CYS A 24 -11.01 -24.40 34.46
C CYS A 24 -9.81 -25.34 34.68
N PHE A 25 -8.68 -25.09 34.02
CA PHE A 25 -7.48 -25.92 34.08
C PHE A 25 -6.34 -25.28 34.88
N ALA A 26 -6.64 -24.27 35.71
CA ALA A 26 -5.70 -23.60 36.62
C ALA A 26 -4.39 -23.17 35.93
N ASN A 27 -4.50 -22.66 34.69
CA ASN A 27 -3.38 -22.20 33.88
C ASN A 27 -2.32 -23.29 33.59
N SER A 28 -2.74 -24.55 33.51
CA SER A 28 -1.86 -25.70 33.29
C SER A 28 -1.09 -25.64 31.97
N SER A 29 0.23 -25.77 32.05
CA SER A 29 1.13 -25.77 30.89
C SER A 29 0.84 -26.89 29.88
N LEU A 30 0.30 -28.02 30.35
CA LEU A 30 -0.12 -29.13 29.49
C LEU A 30 -1.28 -28.69 28.58
N PHE A 31 -2.28 -28.02 29.13
CA PHE A 31 -3.43 -27.55 28.35
C PHE A 31 -3.08 -26.37 27.44
N HIS A 32 -2.16 -25.50 27.86
CA HIS A 32 -1.55 -24.50 26.97
C HIS A 32 -0.88 -25.14 25.75
N LYS A 33 -0.08 -26.19 25.99
CA LYS A 33 0.59 -26.93 24.91
C LYS A 33 -0.43 -27.57 23.96
N SER A 34 -1.44 -28.26 24.48
CA SER A 34 -2.49 -28.88 23.65
C SER A 34 -3.29 -27.86 22.84
N LEU A 35 -3.60 -26.69 23.43
CA LEU A 35 -4.27 -25.60 22.70
C LEU A 35 -3.39 -25.09 21.56
N LYS A 36 -2.11 -24.84 21.85
CA LYS A 36 -1.14 -24.39 20.84
C LYS A 36 -1.03 -25.39 19.69
N GLU A 37 -0.86 -26.68 19.97
CA GLU A 37 -0.77 -27.74 18.95
C GLU A 37 -2.05 -27.81 18.09
N ALA A 38 -3.23 -27.63 18.70
CA ALA A 38 -4.49 -27.60 17.98
C ALA A 38 -4.56 -26.40 17.02
N PHE A 39 -4.19 -25.20 17.48
CA PHE A 39 -4.17 -23.98 16.66
C PHE A 39 -3.13 -24.08 15.54
N GLU A 40 -1.93 -24.57 15.82
CA GLU A 40 -0.92 -24.84 14.78
C GLU A 40 -1.45 -25.87 13.75
N SER A 41 -2.25 -26.85 14.16
CA SER A 41 -2.80 -27.83 13.22
C SER A 41 -3.80 -27.24 12.23
N PHE A 42 -4.76 -26.42 12.69
CA PHE A 42 -5.82 -25.93 11.79
C PHE A 42 -5.47 -24.59 11.13
N CYS A 43 -4.72 -23.69 11.78
CA CYS A 43 -4.31 -22.42 11.16
C CYS A 43 -3.43 -22.64 9.92
N ASN A 44 -2.77 -23.80 9.80
CA ASN A 44 -1.92 -24.13 8.66
C ASN A 44 -2.64 -24.94 7.57
N LYS A 45 -3.97 -25.07 7.65
CA LYS A 45 -4.81 -25.64 6.58
C LYS A 45 -5.37 -24.52 5.69
N ASN A 46 -5.51 -24.82 4.40
CA ASN A 46 -6.19 -23.92 3.48
C ASN A 46 -7.70 -23.91 3.76
N VAL A 47 -8.29 -22.72 3.77
CA VAL A 47 -9.72 -22.48 3.94
C VAL A 47 -10.24 -21.86 2.66
N THR A 48 -11.16 -22.57 1.99
CA THR A 48 -11.74 -22.15 0.70
C THR A 48 -10.72 -21.73 -0.36
N GLY A 49 -9.55 -22.38 -0.39
CA GLY A 49 -8.47 -22.09 -1.33
C GLY A 49 -7.48 -21.00 -0.89
N SER A 50 -7.71 -20.32 0.24
CA SER A 50 -6.78 -19.33 0.81
C SER A 50 -6.06 -19.86 2.03
N SER A 51 -4.83 -19.39 2.24
CA SER A 51 -4.06 -19.65 3.46
C SER A 51 -4.53 -18.74 4.60
N SER A 52 -4.33 -19.16 5.86
CA SER A 52 -4.61 -18.28 7.00
C SER A 52 -3.76 -17.00 6.97
N ALA A 53 -2.54 -17.08 6.44
CA ALA A 53 -1.68 -15.92 6.22
C ALA A 53 -2.35 -14.87 5.32
N GLU A 54 -2.92 -15.28 4.19
CA GLU A 54 -3.66 -14.39 3.30
C GLU A 54 -4.94 -13.85 3.97
N LEU A 55 -5.71 -14.71 4.64
CA LEU A 55 -6.96 -14.33 5.29
C LEU A 55 -6.73 -13.30 6.41
N MET A 56 -5.69 -13.50 7.24
CA MET A 56 -5.31 -12.55 8.30
C MET A 56 -4.79 -11.23 7.71
N ALA A 57 -3.98 -11.26 6.65
CA ALA A 57 -3.51 -10.03 5.99
C ALA A 57 -4.68 -9.23 5.39
N ASN A 58 -5.63 -9.91 4.73
CA ASN A 58 -6.85 -9.31 4.21
C ASN A 58 -7.77 -8.79 5.34
N PHE A 59 -7.81 -9.48 6.47
CA PHE A 59 -8.56 -9.04 7.64
C PHE A 59 -8.01 -7.73 8.20
N SER A 60 -6.70 -7.66 8.44
CA SER A 60 -6.04 -6.45 8.92
C SER A 60 -6.14 -5.29 7.93
N ASP A 61 -6.02 -5.56 6.62
CA ASP A 61 -6.21 -4.53 5.58
C ASP A 61 -7.60 -3.90 5.63
N ASN A 62 -8.63 -4.72 5.80
CA ASN A 62 -10.00 -4.24 5.95
C ASN A 62 -10.23 -3.50 7.26
N LEU A 63 -9.55 -3.88 8.35
CA LEU A 63 -9.66 -3.19 9.63
C LEU A 63 -9.00 -1.79 9.59
N LEU A 64 -7.87 -1.67 8.90
CA LEU A 64 -7.03 -0.47 8.88
C LEU A 64 -7.36 0.51 7.74
N LYS A 65 -8.18 0.13 6.77
CA LYS A 65 -8.57 1.02 5.67
C LYS A 65 -9.73 1.95 6.05
N LYS A 66 -9.78 3.14 5.44
CA LYS A 66 -10.90 4.09 5.52
C LYS A 66 -12.22 3.38 5.20
N GLY A 67 -13.24 3.59 6.03
CA GLY A 67 -14.54 2.92 5.90
C GLY A 67 -14.60 1.47 6.41
N GLY A 68 -13.47 0.89 6.80
CA GLY A 68 -13.37 -0.52 7.19
C GLY A 68 -13.78 -0.84 8.62
N SER A 69 -13.61 0.13 9.51
CA SER A 69 -13.78 0.00 10.96
C SER A 69 -14.62 1.13 11.58
N GLU A 70 -15.47 1.81 10.78
CA GLU A 70 -16.27 2.97 11.22
C GLU A 70 -17.18 2.73 12.43
N LYS A 71 -17.45 1.47 12.77
CA LYS A 71 -18.30 1.07 13.91
C LYS A 71 -17.51 0.65 15.14
N LEU A 72 -16.19 0.64 15.08
CA LEU A 72 -15.31 0.20 16.16
C LEU A 72 -14.63 1.42 16.78
N SER A 73 -14.41 1.39 18.09
CA SER A 73 -13.53 2.36 18.75
C SER A 73 -12.06 2.04 18.50
N ASP A 74 -11.17 3.01 18.73
CA ASP A 74 -9.73 2.80 18.63
C ASP A 74 -9.26 1.68 19.57
N ASP A 75 -9.82 1.59 20.78
CA ASP A 75 -9.53 0.50 21.73
C ASP A 75 -9.92 -0.87 21.20
N GLU A 76 -11.09 -0.99 20.55
CA GLU A 76 -11.54 -2.25 19.94
C GLU A 76 -10.66 -2.65 18.75
N ILE A 77 -10.19 -1.67 17.97
CA ILE A 77 -9.26 -1.89 16.86
C ILE A 77 -7.93 -2.41 17.42
N GLU A 78 -7.35 -1.75 18.41
CA GLU A 78 -6.08 -2.14 19.03
C GLU A 78 -6.14 -3.55 19.65
N GLN A 79 -7.22 -3.86 20.38
CA GLN A 79 -7.44 -5.20 20.92
C GLN A 79 -7.55 -6.24 19.79
N THR A 80 -8.26 -5.91 18.71
CA THR A 80 -8.37 -6.80 17.55
C THR A 80 -7.01 -7.02 16.88
N LEU A 81 -6.18 -5.98 16.76
CA LEU A 81 -4.83 -6.08 16.21
C LEU A 81 -3.94 -6.97 17.09
N ASP A 82 -4.00 -6.85 18.41
CA ASP A 82 -3.29 -7.75 19.33
C ASP A 82 -3.68 -9.21 19.10
N LYS A 83 -4.97 -9.49 18.94
CA LYS A 83 -5.48 -10.84 18.68
C LYS A 83 -5.02 -11.39 17.34
N VAL A 84 -4.96 -10.57 16.29
CA VAL A 84 -4.43 -11.00 14.99
C VAL A 84 -2.96 -11.40 15.12
N VAL A 85 -2.16 -10.61 15.83
CA VAL A 85 -0.72 -10.91 15.99
C VAL A 85 -0.51 -12.12 16.90
N GLU A 86 -1.32 -12.29 17.94
CA GLU A 86 -1.33 -13.51 18.78
C GLU A 86 -1.63 -14.75 17.94
N LEU A 87 -2.63 -14.69 17.05
CA LEU A 87 -2.96 -15.79 16.15
C LEU A 87 -1.86 -16.09 15.11
N LEU A 88 -1.12 -15.07 14.67
CA LEU A 88 0.00 -15.23 13.74
C LEU A 88 1.11 -16.11 14.32
N ALA A 89 1.23 -16.21 15.64
CA ALA A 89 2.19 -17.10 16.30
C ALA A 89 1.98 -18.57 15.88
N TYR A 90 0.73 -18.99 15.64
CA TYR A 90 0.36 -20.35 15.23
C TYR A 90 0.50 -20.63 13.73
N VAL A 91 0.71 -19.59 12.92
CA VAL A 91 0.90 -19.74 11.47
C VAL A 91 2.37 -20.08 11.19
N SER A 92 2.61 -21.14 10.42
CA SER A 92 3.95 -21.58 10.02
C SER A 92 4.54 -20.66 8.96
N ASP A 93 3.77 -20.30 7.94
CA ASP A 93 4.23 -19.47 6.83
C ASP A 93 4.02 -17.97 7.11
N LYS A 94 4.79 -17.46 8.08
CA LYS A 94 4.75 -16.04 8.47
C LYS A 94 5.27 -15.14 7.34
N ASP A 95 6.21 -15.61 6.54
CA ASP A 95 6.78 -14.86 5.41
C ASP A 95 5.70 -14.57 4.36
N LEU A 96 4.82 -15.54 4.08
CA LEU A 96 3.67 -15.33 3.20
C LEU A 96 2.72 -14.25 3.75
N PHE A 97 2.44 -14.24 5.06
CA PHE A 97 1.66 -13.15 5.68
C PHE A 97 2.38 -11.82 5.47
N GLY A 98 3.69 -11.76 5.72
CA GLY A 98 4.49 -10.56 5.55
C GLY A 98 4.41 -9.99 4.14
N GLU A 99 4.49 -10.83 3.11
CA GLU A 99 4.39 -10.40 1.71
C GLU A 99 2.97 -9.92 1.34
N PHE A 100 1.92 -10.63 1.75
CA PHE A 100 0.54 -10.17 1.55
C PHE A 100 0.28 -8.85 2.27
N TYR A 101 0.68 -8.75 3.54
CA TYR A 101 0.48 -7.57 4.35
C TYR A 101 1.25 -6.37 3.77
N ARG A 102 2.51 -6.56 3.37
CA ARG A 102 3.35 -5.53 2.71
C ARG A 102 2.70 -4.99 1.44
N LYS A 103 2.13 -5.87 0.60
CA LYS A 103 1.40 -5.46 -0.60
C LYS A 103 0.16 -4.62 -0.28
N LYS A 104 -0.57 -4.98 0.78
CA LYS A 104 -1.76 -4.24 1.22
C LYS A 104 -1.40 -2.89 1.84
N LEU A 105 -0.42 -2.87 2.74
CA LEU A 105 0.14 -1.65 3.33
C LEU A 105 0.59 -0.68 2.23
N ALA A 106 1.29 -1.15 1.21
CA ALA A 106 1.74 -0.30 0.10
C ALA A 106 0.58 0.44 -0.58
N ARG A 107 -0.54 -0.24 -0.81
CA ARG A 107 -1.74 0.38 -1.40
C ARG A 107 -2.38 1.38 -0.44
N ARG A 108 -2.48 1.05 0.85
CA ARG A 108 -3.07 1.97 1.83
C ARG A 108 -2.26 3.26 1.96
N LEU A 109 -0.93 3.12 2.00
CA LEU A 109 0.02 4.21 2.07
C LEU A 109 0.03 5.08 0.80
N LEU A 110 0.10 4.49 -0.40
CA LEU A 110 0.21 5.27 -1.66
C LEU A 110 -1.08 5.96 -2.08
N PHE A 111 -2.24 5.38 -1.74
CA PHE A 111 -3.54 5.88 -2.19
C PHE A 111 -4.36 6.52 -1.07
N ASP A 112 -3.70 6.91 0.03
CA ASP A 112 -4.31 7.54 1.21
C ASP A 112 -5.60 6.81 1.65
N LYS A 113 -5.49 5.47 1.77
CA LYS A 113 -6.60 4.60 2.22
C LYS A 113 -6.45 4.16 3.65
N SER A 114 -5.39 4.53 4.38
CA SER A 114 -5.25 4.25 5.81
C SER A 114 -6.26 5.07 6.62
N ALA A 115 -6.93 4.45 7.58
CA ALA A 115 -7.87 5.12 8.48
C ALA A 115 -7.16 5.96 9.55
N SER A 116 -6.01 5.47 10.05
CA SER A 116 -5.21 6.12 11.10
C SER A 116 -3.74 5.78 10.91
N GLU A 117 -2.86 6.80 10.92
CA GLU A 117 -1.40 6.59 10.90
C GLU A 117 -0.91 5.92 12.19
N ASP A 118 -1.57 6.16 13.32
CA ASP A 118 -1.20 5.58 14.61
C ASP A 118 -1.47 4.09 14.65
N HIS A 119 -2.60 3.63 14.11
CA HIS A 119 -2.89 2.20 13.99
C HIS A 119 -1.91 1.49 13.03
N GLU A 120 -1.48 2.15 11.94
CA GLU A 120 -0.45 1.58 11.04
C GLU A 120 0.91 1.45 11.74
N ARG A 121 1.27 2.39 12.63
CA ARG A 121 2.48 2.28 13.46
C ARG A 121 2.34 1.20 14.53
N SER A 122 1.18 1.12 15.17
CA SER A 122 0.90 0.17 16.25
C SER A 122 1.04 -1.26 15.77
N ILE A 123 0.38 -1.63 14.67
CA ILE A 123 0.47 -2.99 14.12
C ILE A 123 1.88 -3.37 13.68
N LEU A 124 2.67 -2.43 13.13
CA LEU A 124 4.07 -2.70 12.79
C LEU A 124 4.91 -2.95 14.04
N SER A 125 4.69 -2.21 15.13
CA SER A 125 5.36 -2.47 16.41
C SER A 125 4.99 -3.85 16.96
N LYS A 126 3.70 -4.20 16.98
CA LYS A 126 3.23 -5.52 17.44
C LYS A 126 3.81 -6.67 16.60
N LEU A 127 3.83 -6.52 15.27
CA LEU A 127 4.46 -7.49 14.36
C LEU A 127 5.97 -7.60 14.59
N LYS A 128 6.65 -6.49 14.89
CA LYS A 128 8.10 -6.47 15.17
C LYS A 128 8.42 -7.21 16.47
N GLU A 129 7.62 -7.02 17.50
CA GLU A 129 7.78 -7.73 18.78
C GLU A 129 7.61 -9.24 18.62
N GLN A 130 6.66 -9.66 17.78
CA GLN A 130 6.28 -11.07 17.65
C GLN A 130 7.08 -11.83 16.59
N CYS A 131 7.48 -11.16 15.50
CA CYS A 131 8.19 -11.77 14.37
C CYS A 131 9.64 -11.27 14.20
N GLY A 132 10.06 -10.27 14.96
CA GLY A 132 11.40 -9.68 14.92
C GLY A 132 11.57 -8.53 13.92
N ALA A 133 12.65 -7.77 14.09
CA ALA A 133 12.93 -6.56 13.30
C ALA A 133 13.14 -6.82 11.80
N GLN A 134 13.68 -7.98 11.43
CA GLN A 134 13.89 -8.30 10.01
C GLN A 134 12.57 -8.46 9.26
N PHE A 135 11.53 -8.95 9.95
CA PHE A 135 10.19 -9.15 9.39
C PHE A 135 9.54 -7.82 8.97
N THR A 136 9.65 -6.79 9.81
CA THR A 136 9.01 -5.50 9.59
C THR A 136 9.88 -4.50 8.84
N SER A 137 11.19 -4.76 8.69
CA SER A 137 12.17 -3.82 8.12
C SER A 137 11.72 -3.14 6.82
N LYS A 138 11.21 -3.90 5.85
CA LYS A 138 10.72 -3.35 4.57
C LYS A 138 9.50 -2.44 4.76
N MET A 139 8.55 -2.84 5.60
CA MET A 139 7.31 -2.10 5.86
C MET A 139 7.58 -0.81 6.64
N GLU A 140 8.47 -0.87 7.63
CA GLU A 140 8.97 0.33 8.33
C GLU A 140 9.68 1.27 7.36
N GLY A 141 10.46 0.73 6.42
CA GLY A 141 11.07 1.49 5.33
C GLY A 141 10.05 2.22 4.44
N MET A 142 8.93 1.58 4.10
CA MET A 142 7.84 2.21 3.34
C MET A 142 7.21 3.40 4.07
N VAL A 143 6.94 3.25 5.38
CA VAL A 143 6.41 4.35 6.20
C VAL A 143 7.42 5.50 6.29
N LYS A 144 8.72 5.17 6.41
CA LYS A 144 9.80 6.17 6.43
C LYS A 144 9.89 6.93 5.10
N ASP A 145 9.81 6.24 3.96
CA ASP A 145 9.85 6.87 2.64
C ASP A 145 8.73 7.91 2.49
N LEU A 146 7.49 7.59 2.90
CA LEU A 146 6.38 8.54 2.84
C LEU A 146 6.54 9.74 3.78
N ARG A 147 7.08 9.52 4.98
CA ARG A 147 7.38 10.63 5.90
C ARG A 147 8.39 11.60 5.30
N LEU A 148 9.41 11.07 4.60
CA LEU A 148 10.43 11.86 3.93
C LEU A 148 9.94 12.47 2.60
N ALA A 149 8.86 11.96 2.01
CA ALA A 149 8.34 12.45 0.75
C ALA A 149 7.92 13.93 0.83
N ARG A 150 7.28 14.35 1.93
CA ARG A 150 6.86 15.75 2.12
C ARG A 150 8.05 16.71 2.16
N GLU A 151 9.10 16.34 2.88
CA GLU A 151 10.33 17.13 2.97
C GLU A 151 11.03 17.23 1.60
N LYS A 152 11.09 16.12 0.86
CA LYS A 152 11.65 16.09 -0.50
C LYS A 152 10.84 16.94 -1.47
N GLN A 153 9.52 16.91 -1.38
CA GLN A 153 8.63 17.73 -2.21
C GLN A 153 8.88 19.21 -1.93
N GLN A 154 8.94 19.62 -0.66
CA GLN A 154 9.25 21.00 -0.30
C GLN A 154 10.61 21.46 -0.86
N GLN A 155 11.64 20.63 -0.75
CA GLN A 155 12.96 20.93 -1.32
C GLN A 155 12.90 21.08 -2.86
N PHE A 156 12.07 20.27 -3.53
CA PHE A 156 11.86 20.37 -4.97
C PHE A 156 11.14 21.69 -5.33
N ASP A 157 10.10 22.07 -4.60
CA ASP A 157 9.36 23.31 -4.84
C ASP A 157 10.26 24.54 -4.68
N GLU A 158 11.11 24.56 -3.64
CA GLU A 158 12.12 25.61 -3.41
C GLU A 158 13.20 25.64 -4.49
N TRP A 159 13.61 24.48 -5.01
CA TRP A 159 14.53 24.39 -6.14
C TRP A 159 13.87 24.90 -7.43
N LYS A 160 12.61 24.51 -7.69
CA LYS A 160 11.83 24.88 -8.88
C LYS A 160 11.65 26.40 -8.93
N ALA A 161 11.28 27.04 -7.82
CA ALA A 161 11.10 28.48 -7.72
C ALA A 161 12.38 29.29 -8.01
N ARG A 162 13.58 28.70 -7.81
CA ARG A 162 14.87 29.37 -8.06
C ARG A 162 15.43 29.13 -9.45
N ASN A 163 15.17 27.96 -10.04
CA ASN A 163 15.86 27.49 -11.24
C ASN A 163 14.97 27.47 -12.50
N THR A 164 13.65 27.54 -12.35
CA THR A 164 12.70 27.45 -13.47
C THR A 164 11.80 28.68 -13.52
N LYS A 165 11.46 29.15 -14.72
CA LYS A 165 10.71 30.41 -14.90
C LYS A 165 9.20 30.25 -15.03
N ASP A 166 8.71 29.06 -15.33
CA ASP A 166 7.29 28.76 -15.30
C ASP A 166 7.11 27.27 -15.57
N SER A 167 6.07 26.68 -15.01
CA SER A 167 5.67 25.32 -15.32
C SER A 167 4.16 25.28 -15.24
N SER A 168 3.52 24.93 -16.36
CA SER A 168 2.07 24.85 -16.48
C SER A 168 1.44 23.76 -15.61
N ILE A 169 2.26 22.85 -15.05
CA ILE A 169 1.79 21.68 -14.29
C ILE A 169 2.39 21.70 -12.87
N GLU A 170 1.49 21.57 -11.90
CA GLU A 170 1.85 21.23 -10.52
C GLU A 170 2.22 19.74 -10.46
N LEU A 171 3.46 19.45 -10.05
CA LEU A 171 3.99 18.08 -9.98
C LEU A 171 4.33 17.73 -8.53
N ASN A 172 3.68 16.69 -8.02
CA ASN A 172 3.97 16.08 -6.73
C ASN A 172 4.62 14.71 -6.93
N VAL A 173 5.82 14.51 -6.36
CA VAL A 173 6.62 13.29 -6.56
C VAL A 173 6.90 12.61 -5.23
N THR A 174 6.57 11.32 -5.16
CA THR A 174 6.90 10.47 -4.01
C THR A 174 8.01 9.51 -4.41
N VAL A 175 9.21 9.68 -3.82
CA VAL A 175 10.36 8.81 -4.08
C VAL A 175 10.30 7.58 -3.17
N LEU A 176 10.33 6.39 -3.77
CA LEU A 176 10.22 5.10 -3.08
C LEU A 176 11.55 4.34 -3.13
N THR A 177 11.97 3.75 -2.02
CA THR A 177 13.21 2.96 -1.96
C THR A 177 13.00 1.54 -2.51
N THR A 178 13.69 1.21 -3.59
CA THR A 178 13.68 -0.13 -4.18
C THR A 178 14.03 -1.20 -3.15
N GLY A 179 13.25 -2.27 -3.08
CA GLY A 179 13.43 -3.38 -2.14
C GLY A 179 12.55 -3.32 -0.89
N PHE A 180 12.08 -2.13 -0.49
CA PHE A 180 11.05 -1.99 0.55
C PHE A 180 9.65 -2.19 -0.02
N TRP A 181 9.37 -1.53 -1.14
CA TRP A 181 8.07 -1.55 -1.80
C TRP A 181 7.85 -2.81 -2.65
N PRO A 182 6.60 -3.22 -2.92
CA PRO A 182 6.31 -4.26 -3.90
C PRO A 182 6.92 -3.93 -5.27
N THR A 183 7.21 -4.96 -6.05
CA THR A 183 7.70 -4.76 -7.41
C THR A 183 6.57 -4.24 -8.28
N TYR A 184 6.80 -3.10 -8.92
CA TYR A 184 5.90 -2.53 -9.92
C TYR A 184 6.59 -2.60 -11.28
N LYS A 185 5.87 -3.02 -12.32
CA LYS A 185 6.39 -3.00 -13.69
C LYS A 185 6.51 -1.54 -14.13
N ALA A 186 7.72 -1.11 -14.50
CA ALA A 186 7.91 0.13 -15.21
C ALA A 186 7.49 -0.07 -16.67
N VAL A 187 6.76 0.90 -17.21
CA VAL A 187 6.37 0.95 -18.62
C VAL A 187 7.03 2.19 -19.21
N ASP A 188 7.67 2.03 -20.36
CA ASP A 188 8.29 3.12 -21.10
C ASP A 188 7.22 3.93 -21.85
N LEU A 189 6.39 4.63 -21.07
CA LEU A 189 5.29 5.44 -21.57
C LEU A 189 5.83 6.70 -22.23
N ALA A 190 5.50 6.91 -23.50
CA ALA A 190 5.74 8.19 -24.18
C ALA A 190 4.76 9.23 -23.64
N LEU A 191 5.23 10.03 -22.67
CA LEU A 191 4.43 11.07 -22.03
C LEU A 191 4.22 12.27 -22.96
N PRO A 192 3.05 12.94 -22.89
CA PRO A 192 2.85 14.25 -23.51
C PRO A 192 3.87 15.29 -23.06
N GLU A 193 4.20 16.24 -23.92
CA GLU A 193 5.26 17.25 -23.74
C GLU A 193 5.14 18.00 -22.40
N GLU A 194 3.91 18.34 -22.02
CA GLU A 194 3.65 19.07 -20.78
C GLU A 194 4.06 18.25 -19.55
N MET A 195 3.83 16.93 -19.58
CA MET A 195 4.18 16.02 -18.49
C MET A 195 5.68 15.72 -18.45
N VAL A 196 6.32 15.59 -19.62
CA VAL A 196 7.77 15.36 -19.74
C VAL A 196 8.55 16.48 -19.06
N THR A 197 8.15 17.73 -19.28
CA THR A 197 8.82 18.90 -18.68
C THR A 197 8.89 18.78 -17.15
N GLY A 198 7.81 18.38 -16.48
CA GLY A 198 7.82 18.19 -15.03
C GLY A 198 8.74 17.05 -14.58
N VAL A 199 8.72 15.93 -15.31
CA VAL A 199 9.56 14.76 -15.03
C VAL A 199 11.05 15.10 -15.14
N GLU A 200 11.44 15.86 -16.17
CA GLU A 200 12.82 16.31 -16.39
C GLU A 200 13.29 17.26 -15.30
N GLN A 201 12.45 18.25 -14.93
CA GLN A 201 12.75 19.16 -13.82
C GLN A 201 13.01 18.41 -12.50
N PHE A 202 12.17 17.42 -12.18
CA PHE A 202 12.39 16.62 -10.96
C PHE A 202 13.65 15.77 -11.05
N LYS A 203 13.96 15.24 -12.24
CA LYS A 203 15.18 14.46 -12.46
C LYS A 203 16.43 15.31 -12.24
N GLU A 204 16.49 16.52 -12.80
CA GLU A 204 17.60 17.47 -12.60
C GLU A 204 17.79 17.81 -11.12
N PHE A 205 16.69 18.15 -10.42
CA PHE A 205 16.72 18.38 -8.98
C PHE A 205 17.28 17.17 -8.20
N TYR A 206 16.82 15.97 -8.53
CA TYR A 206 17.19 14.76 -7.80
C TYR A 206 18.65 14.36 -8.03
N GLU A 207 19.15 14.52 -9.26
CA GLU A 207 20.55 14.26 -9.63
C GLU A 207 21.51 15.28 -8.98
N ALA A 208 21.11 16.55 -8.87
CA ALA A 208 21.88 17.57 -8.17
C ALA A 208 22.01 17.28 -6.66
N THR A 209 20.98 16.66 -6.07
CA THR A 209 20.88 16.44 -4.62
C THR A 209 21.43 15.08 -4.20
N THR A 210 21.43 14.08 -5.08
CA THR A 210 21.84 12.70 -4.74
C THR A 210 22.97 12.20 -5.64
N LYS A 211 24.10 11.84 -5.03
CA LYS A 211 25.22 11.20 -5.76
C LYS A 211 24.93 9.71 -5.93
N HIS A 212 25.03 9.21 -7.17
CA HIS A 212 24.97 7.79 -7.53
C HIS A 212 23.60 7.07 -7.36
N ARG A 213 22.49 7.80 -7.34
CA ARG A 213 21.15 7.20 -7.39
C ARG A 213 20.50 7.43 -8.75
N LYS A 214 19.76 6.45 -9.24
CA LYS A 214 18.95 6.56 -10.47
C LYS A 214 17.47 6.44 -10.10
N LEU A 215 16.64 7.23 -10.76
CA LEU A 215 15.19 7.14 -10.66
C LEU A 215 14.63 6.25 -11.75
N ALA A 216 13.56 5.53 -11.43
CA ALA A 216 12.71 4.83 -12.37
C ALA A 216 11.27 5.25 -12.08
N TRP A 217 10.56 5.76 -13.09
CA TRP A 217 9.19 6.24 -12.93
C TRP A 217 8.20 5.08 -13.02
N ILE A 218 7.25 5.04 -12.08
CA ILE A 218 6.20 4.03 -12.03
C ILE A 218 4.85 4.71 -12.30
N TYR A 219 4.58 4.98 -13.58
CA TYR A 219 3.36 5.69 -14.01
C TYR A 219 2.06 4.97 -13.65
N ALA A 220 2.11 3.65 -13.42
CA ALA A 220 0.95 2.86 -12.97
C ALA A 220 0.42 3.27 -11.59
N LEU A 221 1.21 3.99 -10.78
CA LEU A 221 0.82 4.49 -9.47
C LEU A 221 0.43 5.97 -9.49
N GLY A 222 0.66 6.67 -10.61
CA GLY A 222 0.42 8.09 -10.72
C GLY A 222 -1.06 8.44 -10.90
N THR A 223 -1.43 9.62 -10.42
CA THR A 223 -2.75 10.22 -10.59
C THR A 223 -2.58 11.61 -11.17
N CYS A 224 -3.46 11.98 -12.09
CA CYS A 224 -3.45 13.27 -12.77
C CYS A 224 -4.82 13.94 -12.60
N HIS A 225 -4.79 15.25 -12.35
CA HIS A 225 -5.97 16.11 -12.33
C HIS A 225 -5.99 16.92 -13.60
N ILE A 226 -6.95 16.67 -14.48
CA ILE A 226 -7.10 17.34 -15.78
C ILE A 226 -8.38 18.14 -15.80
N LYS A 227 -8.29 19.40 -16.22
CA LYS A 227 -9.45 20.24 -16.51
C LYS A 227 -9.78 20.16 -18.00
N GLY A 228 -10.83 19.40 -18.34
CA GLY A 228 -11.37 19.34 -19.69
C GLY A 228 -12.32 20.51 -19.97
N ASN A 229 -12.03 21.31 -20.99
CA ASN A 229 -12.84 22.48 -21.36
C ASN A 229 -13.89 22.10 -22.43
N PHE A 230 -14.92 21.35 -22.02
CA PHE A 230 -16.01 20.97 -22.90
C PHE A 230 -17.04 22.10 -23.04
N LYS A 231 -17.77 22.16 -24.17
CA LYS A 231 -18.96 23.02 -24.31
C LYS A 231 -20.20 22.25 -23.82
N PRO A 232 -21.04 22.79 -22.92
CA PRO A 232 -21.06 24.17 -22.40
C PRO A 232 -20.28 24.40 -21.09
N ARG A 233 -19.65 23.37 -20.50
CA ARG A 233 -18.98 23.49 -19.18
C ARG A 233 -17.63 22.77 -19.12
N SER A 234 -16.70 23.34 -18.36
CA SER A 234 -15.48 22.64 -17.97
C SER A 234 -15.79 21.53 -16.96
N ILE A 235 -15.04 20.44 -17.03
CA ILE A 235 -15.14 19.29 -16.13
C ILE A 235 -13.74 18.97 -15.59
N GLU A 236 -13.63 18.72 -14.30
CA GLU A 236 -12.40 18.21 -13.69
C GLU A 236 -12.43 16.69 -13.66
N LEU A 237 -11.34 16.09 -14.13
CA LEU A 237 -11.17 14.65 -14.25
C LEU A 237 -10.00 14.22 -13.38
N VAL A 238 -10.21 13.19 -12.57
CA VAL A 238 -9.15 12.51 -11.81
C VAL A 238 -8.88 11.18 -12.51
N LEU A 239 -7.69 11.08 -13.12
CA LEU A 239 -7.33 9.99 -14.03
C LEU A 239 -6.03 9.34 -13.60
N SER A 240 -5.80 8.09 -14.00
CA SER A 240 -4.45 7.53 -13.94
C SER A 240 -3.52 8.24 -14.93
N THR A 241 -2.21 8.15 -14.73
CA THR A 241 -1.22 8.72 -15.68
C THR A 241 -1.41 8.20 -17.10
N PHE A 242 -1.74 6.91 -17.26
CA PHE A 242 -2.04 6.32 -18.57
C PHE A 242 -3.28 6.92 -19.22
N GLN A 243 -4.36 7.08 -18.46
CA GLN A 243 -5.60 7.68 -18.94
C GLN A 243 -5.40 9.16 -19.32
N ALA A 244 -4.61 9.89 -18.53
CA ALA A 244 -4.23 11.27 -18.81
C ALA A 244 -3.41 11.39 -20.10
N ALA A 245 -2.36 10.57 -20.25
CA ALA A 245 -1.52 10.55 -21.44
C ALA A 245 -2.35 10.26 -22.71
N LEU A 246 -3.27 9.30 -22.63
CA LEU A 246 -4.22 8.99 -23.69
C LEU A 246 -5.13 10.17 -24.03
N LEU A 247 -5.75 10.78 -23.02
CA LEU A 247 -6.72 11.86 -23.23
C LEU A 247 -6.08 13.08 -23.90
N LEU A 248 -4.82 13.39 -23.53
CA LEU A 248 -4.10 14.55 -24.06
C LEU A 248 -3.79 14.45 -25.55
N LEU A 249 -3.71 13.24 -26.12
CA LEU A 249 -3.55 13.05 -27.57
C LEU A 249 -4.71 13.64 -28.38
N PHE A 250 -5.92 13.63 -27.82
CA PHE A 250 -7.12 14.14 -28.48
C PHE A 250 -7.23 15.67 -28.48
N ASN A 251 -6.27 16.38 -27.88
CA ASN A 251 -6.16 17.83 -28.06
C ASN A 251 -5.60 18.19 -29.46
N GLN A 252 -4.91 17.25 -30.12
CA GLN A 252 -4.31 17.45 -31.43
C GLN A 252 -5.10 16.76 -32.56
N GLU A 253 -5.81 15.67 -32.24
CA GLU A 253 -6.55 14.84 -33.21
C GLU A 253 -7.98 14.58 -32.72
N GLU A 254 -8.98 14.69 -33.59
CA GLU A 254 -10.38 14.41 -33.21
C GLU A 254 -10.67 12.90 -33.05
N SER A 255 -9.94 12.06 -33.78
CA SER A 255 -10.12 10.61 -33.77
C SER A 255 -8.80 9.90 -34.05
N MET A 256 -8.57 8.78 -33.38
CA MET A 256 -7.42 7.92 -33.61
C MET A 256 -7.83 6.45 -33.49
N THR A 257 -7.18 5.60 -34.27
CA THR A 257 -7.28 4.15 -34.15
C THR A 257 -6.53 3.65 -32.92
N TYR A 258 -6.86 2.44 -32.48
CA TYR A 258 -6.13 1.77 -31.40
C TYR A 258 -4.63 1.63 -31.70
N MET A 259 -4.27 1.32 -32.95
CA MET A 259 -2.87 1.13 -33.34
C MET A 259 -2.08 2.44 -33.25
N GLU A 260 -2.67 3.56 -33.69
CA GLU A 260 -2.05 4.88 -33.58
C GLU A 260 -1.85 5.30 -32.13
N VAL A 261 -2.85 5.07 -31.26
CA VAL A 261 -2.73 5.31 -29.81
C VAL A 261 -1.57 4.51 -29.23
N LYS A 262 -1.52 3.21 -29.53
CA LYS A 262 -0.53 2.29 -28.98
C LYS A 262 0.89 2.71 -29.37
N GLU A 263 1.09 3.07 -30.64
CA GLU A 263 2.38 3.53 -31.16
C GLU A 263 2.78 4.88 -30.55
N ARG A 264 1.87 5.87 -30.53
CA ARG A 264 2.17 7.22 -29.99
C ARG A 264 2.52 7.20 -28.50
N LEU A 265 1.90 6.32 -27.71
CA LEU A 265 2.15 6.21 -26.27
C LEU A 265 3.19 5.15 -25.91
N ASN A 266 3.68 4.37 -26.88
CA ASN A 266 4.57 3.23 -26.65
C ASN A 266 3.99 2.22 -25.64
N LEU A 267 2.71 1.87 -25.78
CA LEU A 267 2.03 0.94 -24.88
C LEU A 267 2.33 -0.52 -25.24
N PRO A 268 2.49 -1.42 -24.24
CA PRO A 268 2.59 -2.85 -24.49
C PRO A 268 1.26 -3.42 -25.02
N ASP A 269 1.32 -4.62 -25.60
CA ASP A 269 0.15 -5.38 -26.06
C ASP A 269 -0.72 -5.97 -24.93
N GLU A 270 -0.21 -5.95 -23.69
CA GLU A 270 -0.85 -6.50 -22.49
C GLU A 270 -1.61 -5.45 -21.67
#